data_AF-A0A060A061-F1
#
_entry.id   AF-A0A060A061-F1
#
_cell.length_a   1.000
_cell.length_b   1.000
_cell.length_c   1.000
_cell.angle_alpha   90.00
_cell.angle_beta   90.00
_cell.angle_gamma   90.00
#
_symmetry.space_group_name_H-M   'P 1'
#
loop_
_entity.id
_entity.type
_entity.pdbx_description
1 polymer ?
#
loop_
_entity_poly.entity_id
_entity_poly.type
_entity_poly.pdbx_seq_one_letter_code
_entity_poly.pdbx_strand_id
1 'polypeptide(L)'
;MRTVPSLDLAADYVGSIRAEVQQRHARRHSEPTDFTASFLLGGQIGSAPPGLRLIYPQGNAIHESSEHPFLQMGEVQYGKPLLDMVTSQWSLEAAARCALVSMDTTLQSNLSVGPPVELLILTGDRLDGGRHLRWGSEHLFLRELRSQWHQGLAAAIGRLPPFPWEESSLNREKTYKNAR
;
A
#
# COMPACT_ATOMS: atom_id res chain seq x y z
N MET A 1 16.08 15.53 24.51
CA MET A 1 15.22 14.86 23.52
C MET A 1 14.86 15.91 22.48
N ARG A 2 15.36 15.82 21.24
CA ARG A 2 15.07 16.85 20.21
C ARG A 2 13.63 16.67 19.74
N THR A 3 12.75 17.61 20.07
CA THR A 3 11.41 17.72 19.50
C THR A 3 11.51 18.44 18.16
N VAL A 4 11.17 17.75 17.06
CA VAL A 4 11.04 18.36 15.73
C VAL A 4 9.66 19.02 15.61
N PRO A 5 9.55 20.26 15.11
CA PRO A 5 8.29 20.99 15.15
C PRO A 5 7.37 20.71 13.94
N SER A 6 7.86 20.03 12.90
CA SER A 6 7.07 19.64 11.73
C SER A 6 7.54 18.30 11.14
N LEU A 7 6.67 17.65 10.36
CA LEU A 7 7.00 16.42 9.63
C LEU A 7 8.08 16.65 8.58
N ASP A 8 8.14 17.83 7.96
CA ASP A 8 9.17 18.16 6.98
C ASP A 8 10.55 18.20 7.65
N LEU A 9 10.67 18.84 8.81
CA LEU A 9 11.92 18.86 9.56
C LEU A 9 12.28 17.49 10.14
N ALA A 10 11.28 16.67 10.46
CA ALA A 10 11.50 15.28 10.83
C ALA A 10 12.05 14.47 9.64
N ALA A 11 11.54 14.69 8.42
CA ALA A 11 12.03 14.06 7.20
C ALA A 11 13.45 14.51 6.86
N ASP A 12 13.74 15.82 6.92
CA ASP A 12 15.08 16.37 6.73
C ASP A 12 16.08 15.78 7.73
N TYR A 13 15.66 15.62 9.00
CA TYR A 13 16.48 15.00 10.02
C TYR A 13 16.79 13.54 9.68
N VAL A 14 15.80 12.73 9.29
CA VAL A 14 16.03 11.34 8.85
C VAL A 14 16.97 11.29 7.65
N GLY A 15 16.79 12.20 6.68
CA GLY A 15 17.68 12.35 5.53
C GLY A 15 19.13 12.65 5.94
N SER A 16 19.33 13.54 6.92
CA SER A 16 20.66 13.89 7.44
C SER A 16 21.37 12.71 8.12
N ILE A 17 20.64 11.93 8.93
CA ILE A 17 21.17 10.72 9.59
C ILE A 17 21.57 9.67 8.55
N ARG A 18 20.76 9.49 7.50
CA ARG A 18 21.09 8.59 6.40
C ARG A 18 22.36 9.03 5.68
N ALA A 19 22.52 10.32 5.40
CA ALA A 19 23.74 10.85 4.78
C ALA A 19 24.99 10.57 5.64
N GLU A 20 24.89 10.76 6.96
CA GLU A 20 25.96 10.44 7.91
C GLU A 20 26.32 8.95 7.90
N VAL A 21 25.30 8.07 7.98
CA VAL A 21 25.47 6.62 7.93
C VAL A 21 26.16 6.21 6.62
N GLN A 22 25.72 6.74 5.48
CA GLN A 22 26.33 6.46 4.18
C GLN A 22 27.82 6.81 4.14
N GLN A 23 28.19 8.00 4.61
CA GLN A 23 29.59 8.43 4.66
C GLN A 23 30.42 7.52 5.56
N ARG A 24 29.86 7.07 6.69
CA ARG A 24 30.54 6.13 7.60
C ARG A 24 30.78 4.77 6.94
N HIS A 25 29.84 4.27 6.14
CA HIS A 25 30.00 3.01 5.41
C HIS A 25 31.01 3.12 4.26
N ALA A 26 30.99 4.22 3.52
CA ALA A 26 31.94 4.50 2.43
C ALA A 26 33.39 4.57 2.93
N ARG A 27 33.63 5.03 4.17
CA ARG A 27 34.96 5.02 4.79
C ARG A 27 35.43 3.63 5.24
N ARG A 28 34.52 2.66 5.41
CA ARG A 28 34.81 1.31 5.91
C ARG A 28 35.01 0.27 4.82
N HIS A 29 34.51 0.51 3.60
CA HIS A 29 34.60 -0.42 2.49
C HIS A 29 35.43 0.23 1.37
N SER A 30 36.48 -0.47 0.93
CA SER A 30 37.34 -0.03 -0.17
C SER A 30 36.71 -0.22 -1.55
N GLU A 31 35.68 -1.06 -1.65
CA GLU A 31 34.93 -1.27 -2.89
C GLU A 31 33.67 -0.40 -2.92
N PRO A 32 33.33 0.19 -4.09
CA PRO A 32 32.11 0.96 -4.26
C PRO A 32 30.90 0.03 -4.13
N THR A 33 30.23 0.10 -2.98
CA THR A 33 28.93 -0.56 -2.77
C THR A 33 27.86 0.50 -2.63
N ASP A 34 26.84 0.44 -3.49
CA ASP A 34 25.71 1.36 -3.48
C ASP A 34 24.71 0.99 -2.37
N PHE A 35 25.03 1.42 -1.15
CA PHE A 35 24.06 1.38 -0.06
C PHE A 35 23.00 2.47 -0.28
N THR A 36 21.78 2.05 -0.62
CA THR A 36 20.63 2.96 -0.76
C THR A 36 19.48 2.48 0.10
N ALA A 37 18.73 3.43 0.64
CA ALA A 37 17.55 3.18 1.45
C ALA A 37 16.58 4.33 1.27
N SER A 38 15.30 4.00 1.22
CA SER A 38 14.17 4.94 1.21
C SER A 38 13.34 4.70 2.46
N PHE A 39 12.64 5.73 2.91
CA PHE A 39 11.83 5.67 4.13
C PHE A 39 10.46 6.31 3.91
N LEU A 40 9.41 5.70 4.46
CA LEU A 40 8.13 6.35 4.66
C LEU A 40 8.06 6.88 6.09
N LEU A 41 7.82 8.19 6.22
CA LEU A 41 7.60 8.86 7.49
C LEU A 41 6.18 9.41 7.52
N GLY A 42 5.34 8.88 8.40
CA GLY A 42 3.96 9.33 8.56
C GLY A 42 3.61 9.58 10.02
N GLY A 43 2.67 10.48 10.24
CA GLY A 43 2.17 10.77 11.59
C GLY A 43 1.55 12.16 11.70
N GLN A 44 1.53 12.67 12.92
CA GLN A 44 1.02 14.00 13.25
C GLN A 44 1.86 14.59 14.39
N ILE A 45 2.16 15.89 14.32
CA ILE A 45 2.94 16.60 15.35
C ILE A 45 2.11 17.78 15.87
N GLY A 46 1.81 17.75 17.17
CA GLY A 46 0.98 18.78 17.80
C GLY A 46 -0.38 18.92 17.12
N SER A 47 -0.80 20.15 16.82
CA SER A 47 -2.05 20.45 16.12
C SER A 47 -1.92 20.53 14.60
N ALA A 48 -0.76 20.20 14.03
CA ALA A 48 -0.62 20.14 12.57
C ALA A 48 -1.50 19.01 12.01
N PRO A 49 -1.95 19.09 10.75
CA PRO A 49 -2.65 17.98 10.13
C PRO A 49 -1.74 16.73 10.02
N PRO A 50 -2.31 15.51 10.04
CA PRO A 50 -1.56 14.31 9.69
C PRO A 50 -0.97 14.41 8.28
N GLY A 51 0.17 13.78 8.05
CA GLY A 51 0.78 13.74 6.73
C GLY A 51 1.75 12.59 6.54
N LEU A 52 2.12 12.34 5.29
CA LEU A 52 3.07 11.31 4.89
C LEU A 52 4.22 11.91 4.09
N ARG A 53 5.41 11.34 4.24
CA ARG A 53 6.62 11.71 3.49
C ARG A 53 7.32 10.46 2.98
N LEU A 54 7.62 10.43 1.69
CA LEU A 54 8.56 9.46 1.11
C LEU A 54 9.91 10.14 0.98
N ILE A 55 10.86 9.67 1.78
CA ILE A 55 12.25 10.11 1.80
C ILE A 55 13.01 9.18 0.88
N TYR A 56 13.58 9.74 -0.19
CA TYR A 56 14.36 8.98 -1.15
C TYR A 56 15.75 8.64 -0.58
N PRO A 57 16.57 7.84 -1.30
CA PRO A 57 18.03 8.02 -1.30
C PRO A 57 18.30 9.48 -1.71
N GLN A 58 19.46 10.02 -2.05
CA GLN A 58 19.62 11.50 -2.20
C GLN A 58 19.25 12.40 -0.96
N GLY A 59 18.22 12.12 -0.15
CA GLY A 59 17.81 12.84 1.06
C GLY A 59 16.62 13.78 0.89
N ASN A 60 16.10 13.96 -0.33
CA ASN A 60 14.89 14.73 -0.57
C ASN A 60 13.63 13.92 -0.19
N ALA A 61 12.58 14.63 0.18
CA ALA A 61 11.29 14.04 0.52
C ALA A 61 10.16 14.61 -0.36
N ILE A 62 9.19 13.78 -0.69
CA ILE A 62 7.91 14.19 -1.30
C ILE A 62 6.75 13.86 -0.37
N HIS A 63 5.61 14.50 -0.61
CA HIS A 63 4.35 14.22 0.09
C HIS A 63 3.30 13.69 -0.89
N GLU A 64 2.27 13.06 -0.35
CA GLU A 64 1.10 12.60 -1.09
C GLU A 64 0.35 13.76 -1.75
N SER A 65 -0.26 13.51 -2.91
CA SER A 65 -1.14 14.50 -3.54
C SER A 65 -2.59 14.26 -3.13
N SER A 66 -3.46 15.26 -3.33
CA SER A 66 -4.90 15.10 -3.11
C SER A 66 -5.54 14.08 -4.06
N GLU A 67 -4.97 13.88 -5.25
CA GLU A 67 -5.45 12.91 -6.25
C GLU A 67 -4.96 11.49 -5.94
N HIS A 68 -3.77 11.36 -5.36
CA HIS A 68 -3.17 10.09 -4.98
C HIS A 68 -2.74 10.15 -3.50
N PRO A 69 -3.69 9.88 -2.56
CA PRO A 69 -3.48 10.06 -1.13
C PRO A 69 -2.70 8.88 -0.49
N PHE A 70 -1.70 8.34 -1.19
CA PHE A 70 -0.86 7.25 -0.70
C PHE A 70 0.55 7.32 -1.30
N LEU A 71 1.51 6.74 -0.59
CA LEU A 71 2.88 6.55 -1.07
C LEU A 71 3.28 5.09 -0.85
N GLN A 72 4.15 4.56 -1.72
CA GLN A 72 4.67 3.19 -1.63
C GLN A 72 6.19 3.19 -1.76
N MET A 73 6.83 2.15 -1.23
CA MET A 73 8.26 1.89 -1.35
C MET A 73 8.52 0.39 -1.51
N GLY A 74 9.67 0.01 -2.05
CA GLY A 74 10.01 -1.39 -2.33
C GLY A 74 9.35 -1.91 -3.61
N GLU A 75 8.73 -3.09 -3.55
CA GLU A 75 8.05 -3.73 -4.68
C GLU A 75 6.62 -3.19 -4.86
N VAL A 76 6.46 -2.16 -5.68
CA VAL A 76 5.21 -1.38 -5.75
C VAL A 76 4.23 -1.83 -6.85
N GLN A 77 4.67 -2.65 -7.80
CA GLN A 77 3.95 -2.85 -9.07
C GLN A 77 2.65 -3.66 -8.92
N TYR A 78 2.66 -4.73 -8.14
CA TYR A 78 1.56 -5.71 -8.09
C TYR A 78 0.33 -5.19 -7.36
N GLY A 79 0.53 -4.50 -6.23
CA GLY A 79 -0.54 -4.01 -5.38
C GLY A 79 -1.07 -2.62 -5.74
N LYS A 80 -0.40 -1.89 -6.65
CA LYS A 80 -0.75 -0.50 -6.96
C LYS A 80 -2.18 -0.29 -7.48
N PRO A 81 -2.72 -1.12 -8.41
CA PRO A 81 -4.08 -0.90 -8.92
C PRO A 81 -5.17 -0.89 -7.84
N LEU A 82 -4.96 -1.59 -6.73
CA LEU A 82 -5.88 -1.59 -5.60
C LEU A 82 -5.84 -0.24 -4.86
N LEU A 83 -4.64 0.29 -4.65
CA LEU A 83 -4.44 1.56 -3.96
C LEU A 83 -4.89 2.76 -4.81
N ASP A 84 -4.83 2.65 -6.13
CA ASP A 84 -5.34 3.68 -7.05
C ASP A 84 -6.86 3.90 -6.90
N MET A 85 -7.60 2.96 -6.28
CA MET A 85 -9.03 3.13 -5.97
C MET A 85 -9.30 3.87 -4.65
N VAL A 86 -8.28 4.03 -3.79
CA VAL A 86 -8.45 4.64 -2.48
C VAL A 86 -8.67 6.14 -2.63
N THR A 87 -9.71 6.65 -1.98
CA THR A 87 -10.01 8.09 -1.95
C THR A 87 -10.08 8.60 -0.52
N SER A 88 -9.97 9.92 -0.34
CA SER A 88 -10.07 10.58 0.97
C SER A 88 -11.43 10.41 1.65
N GLN A 89 -12.45 9.90 0.96
CA GLN A 89 -13.78 9.64 1.50
C GLN A 89 -13.89 8.27 2.20
N TRP A 90 -12.93 7.38 1.99
CA TRP A 90 -12.94 6.06 2.61
C TRP A 90 -12.68 6.19 4.11
N SER A 91 -13.31 5.32 4.91
CA SER A 91 -12.93 5.19 6.31
C SER A 91 -11.51 4.63 6.42
N LEU A 92 -10.82 4.95 7.52
CA LEU A 92 -9.48 4.40 7.80
C LEU A 92 -9.47 2.88 7.75
N GLU A 93 -10.52 2.22 8.25
CA GLU A 93 -10.64 0.77 8.24
C GLU A 93 -10.83 0.21 6.83
N ALA A 94 -11.57 0.91 5.95
CA ALA A 94 -11.72 0.50 4.55
C ALA A 94 -10.41 0.66 3.78
N ALA A 95 -9.72 1.79 3.94
CA ALA A 95 -8.41 2.03 3.34
C ALA A 95 -7.36 1.03 3.85
N ALA A 96 -7.38 0.72 5.16
CA ALA A 96 -6.49 -0.29 5.76
C ALA A 96 -6.74 -1.70 5.19
N ARG A 97 -8.00 -2.12 5.03
CA ARG A 97 -8.31 -3.40 4.37
C ARG A 97 -7.83 -3.42 2.92
N CYS A 98 -7.98 -2.33 2.18
CA CYS A 98 -7.47 -2.22 0.81
C CYS A 98 -5.94 -2.34 0.76
N ALA A 99 -5.23 -1.64 1.65
CA ALA A 99 -3.78 -1.75 1.78
C ALA A 99 -3.33 -3.18 2.10
N LEU A 100 -4.09 -3.91 2.92
CA LEU A 100 -3.81 -5.33 3.20
C LEU A 100 -4.02 -6.23 1.99
N VAL A 101 -5.08 -6.02 1.20
CA VAL A 101 -5.28 -6.78 -0.05
C VAL A 101 -4.18 -6.45 -1.08
N SER A 102 -3.75 -5.19 -1.14
CA SER A 102 -2.61 -4.74 -1.96
C SER A 102 -1.32 -5.46 -1.57
N MET A 103 -1.02 -5.52 -0.26
CA MET A 103 0.13 -6.25 0.27
C MET A 103 0.04 -7.76 0.00
N ASP A 104 -1.14 -8.36 0.18
CA ASP A 104 -1.38 -9.79 -0.08
C ASP A 104 -1.15 -10.16 -1.55
N THR A 105 -1.61 -9.30 -2.47
CA THR A 105 -1.39 -9.47 -3.91
C THR A 105 0.10 -9.47 -4.24
N THR A 106 0.88 -8.57 -3.62
CA THR A 106 2.33 -8.51 -3.79
C THR A 106 3.01 -9.75 -3.20
N LEU A 107 2.62 -10.19 -2.00
CA LEU A 107 3.15 -11.41 -1.36
C LEU A 107 2.99 -12.67 -2.22
N GLN A 108 1.87 -12.79 -2.94
CA GLN A 108 1.62 -13.93 -3.82
C GLN A 108 2.39 -13.84 -5.14
N SER A 109 2.82 -12.64 -5.54
CA SER A 109 3.39 -12.40 -6.87
C SER A 109 4.91 -12.20 -6.85
N ASN A 110 5.51 -11.86 -5.70
CA ASN A 110 6.94 -11.65 -5.56
C ASN A 110 7.48 -12.20 -4.23
N LEU A 111 8.41 -13.15 -4.33
CA LEU A 111 9.04 -13.83 -3.18
C LEU A 111 9.96 -12.90 -2.36
N SER A 112 10.34 -11.73 -2.88
CA SER A 112 11.12 -10.74 -2.11
C SER A 112 10.29 -10.06 -1.02
N VAL A 113 8.96 -10.14 -1.11
CA VAL A 113 8.02 -9.64 -0.10
C VAL A 113 7.51 -10.82 0.69
N GLY A 114 7.54 -10.72 2.02
CA GLY A 114 7.21 -11.82 2.91
C GLY A 114 6.61 -11.36 4.24
N PRO A 115 5.98 -12.29 4.98
CA PRO A 115 5.50 -12.03 6.33
C PRO A 115 6.66 -11.84 7.32
N PRO A 116 6.41 -11.21 8.49
CA PRO A 116 5.12 -10.76 8.99
C PRO A 116 4.59 -9.50 8.27
N VAL A 117 3.27 -9.39 8.14
CA VAL A 117 2.59 -8.17 7.70
C VAL A 117 2.21 -7.36 8.93
N GLU A 118 2.63 -6.10 8.98
CA GLU A 118 2.30 -5.15 10.05
C GLU A 118 1.43 -4.02 9.51
N LEU A 119 0.48 -3.57 10.32
CA LEU A 119 -0.42 -2.46 10.02
C LEU A 119 -0.53 -1.55 11.25
N LEU A 120 -0.35 -0.26 11.02
CA LEU A 120 -0.60 0.77 12.01
C LEU A 120 -1.68 1.72 11.50
N ILE A 121 -2.76 1.86 12.26
CA ILE A 121 -3.82 2.84 11.98
C ILE A 121 -3.68 3.99 12.98
N LEU A 122 -3.42 5.19 12.46
CA LEU A 122 -3.39 6.44 13.21
C LEU A 122 -4.62 7.25 12.87
N THR A 123 -5.38 7.68 13.87
CA THR A 123 -6.48 8.62 13.68
C THR A 123 -5.99 10.03 13.98
N GLY A 124 -6.34 10.97 13.12
CA GLY A 124 -6.04 12.39 13.32
C GLY A 124 -6.52 12.89 14.68
N ASP A 125 -5.74 13.79 15.25
CA ASP A 125 -5.97 14.52 16.50
C ASP A 125 -6.01 13.66 17.78
N ARG A 126 -5.83 12.34 17.68
CA ARG A 126 -5.77 11.46 18.85
C ARG A 126 -4.41 11.44 19.53
N LEU A 127 -3.33 11.43 18.73
CA LEU A 127 -1.93 11.34 19.19
C LEU A 127 -1.70 10.24 20.27
N ASP A 128 -2.40 9.10 20.18
CA ASP A 128 -2.45 8.04 21.20
C ASP A 128 -1.67 6.78 20.82
N GLY A 129 -0.83 6.85 19.79
CA GLY A 129 -0.08 5.71 19.25
C GLY A 129 -0.90 4.77 18.34
N GLY A 130 -2.21 5.00 18.23
CA GLY A 130 -3.07 4.30 17.29
C GLY A 130 -3.25 2.80 17.55
N ARG A 131 -3.63 2.07 16.50
CA ARG A 131 -3.88 0.62 16.55
C ARG A 131 -2.84 -0.12 15.74
N HIS A 132 -2.00 -0.90 16.41
CA HIS A 132 -0.99 -1.74 15.77
C HIS A 132 -1.47 -3.19 15.68
N LEU A 133 -1.34 -3.78 14.49
CA LEU A 133 -1.73 -5.15 14.18
C LEU A 133 -0.57 -5.83 13.44
N ARG A 134 -0.34 -7.11 13.75
CA ARG A 134 0.71 -7.91 13.13
C ARG A 134 0.19 -9.31 12.83
N TRP A 135 0.45 -9.77 11.61
CA TRP A 135 0.03 -11.08 11.14
C TRP A 135 1.23 -11.87 10.60
N GLY A 136 1.35 -13.12 11.04
CA GLY A 136 2.31 -14.07 10.46
C GLY A 136 1.80 -14.65 9.12
N SER A 137 2.61 -15.53 8.52
CA SER A 137 2.33 -16.21 7.24
C SER A 137 0.97 -16.89 7.17
N GLU A 138 0.58 -17.59 8.24
CA GLU A 138 -0.60 -18.47 8.27
C GLU A 138 -1.79 -17.89 9.04
N HIS A 139 -1.84 -16.56 9.22
CA HIS A 139 -2.88 -15.97 10.05
C HIS A 139 -4.27 -16.08 9.41
N LEU A 140 -5.25 -16.62 10.14
CA LEU A 140 -6.61 -16.90 9.66
C LEU A 140 -7.29 -15.67 9.03
N PHE A 141 -7.11 -14.50 9.64
CA PHE A 141 -7.66 -13.25 9.10
C PHE A 141 -7.16 -12.92 7.68
N LEU A 142 -5.87 -13.10 7.38
CA LEU A 142 -5.34 -12.81 6.04
C LEU A 142 -5.87 -13.82 5.01
N ARG A 143 -5.99 -15.09 5.41
CA ARG A 143 -6.59 -16.13 4.58
C ARG A 143 -8.05 -15.83 4.26
N GLU A 144 -8.82 -15.40 5.25
CA GLU A 144 -10.21 -15.02 5.09
C GLU A 144 -10.36 -13.76 4.22
N LEU A 145 -9.54 -12.73 4.47
CA LEU A 145 -9.49 -11.52 3.66
C LEU A 145 -9.25 -11.84 2.19
N ARG A 146 -8.24 -12.68 1.90
CA ARG A 146 -7.91 -13.14 0.55
C ARG A 146 -9.07 -13.90 -0.09
N SER A 147 -9.67 -14.84 0.65
CA SER A 147 -10.80 -15.63 0.18
C SER A 147 -11.99 -14.76 -0.21
N GLN A 148 -12.40 -13.84 0.68
CA GLN A 148 -13.51 -12.92 0.42
C GLN A 148 -13.21 -11.96 -0.74
N TRP A 149 -11.99 -11.44 -0.83
CA TRP A 149 -11.57 -10.59 -1.93
C TRP A 149 -11.69 -11.30 -3.28
N HIS A 150 -11.15 -12.51 -3.40
CA HIS A 150 -11.21 -13.29 -4.65
C HIS A 150 -12.66 -13.62 -5.05
N GLN A 151 -13.49 -14.02 -4.08
CA GLN A 151 -14.90 -14.30 -4.34
C GLN A 151 -15.65 -13.04 -4.80
N GLY A 152 -15.40 -11.90 -4.15
CA GLY A 152 -15.99 -10.61 -4.52
C GLY A 152 -15.56 -10.15 -5.92
N LEU A 153 -14.28 -10.30 -6.25
CA LEU A 153 -13.75 -9.96 -7.58
C LEU A 153 -14.35 -10.84 -8.68
N ALA A 154 -14.41 -12.16 -8.46
CA ALA A 154 -15.03 -13.08 -9.42
C ALA A 154 -16.52 -12.76 -9.64
N ALA A 155 -17.25 -12.45 -8.56
CA ALA A 155 -18.64 -12.03 -8.64
C ALA A 155 -18.81 -10.69 -9.38
N ALA A 156 -17.90 -9.74 -9.19
CA ALA A 156 -17.91 -8.46 -9.89
C ALA A 156 -17.66 -8.64 -11.39
N ILE A 157 -16.67 -9.47 -11.77
CA ILE A 157 -16.39 -9.81 -13.17
C ILE A 157 -17.62 -10.46 -13.83
N GLY A 158 -18.28 -11.39 -13.14
CA GLY A 158 -19.49 -12.04 -13.64
C GLY A 158 -20.72 -11.12 -13.82
N ARG A 159 -20.68 -9.90 -13.27
CA ARG A 159 -21.74 -8.87 -13.43
C ARG A 159 -21.41 -7.85 -14.52
N LEU A 160 -20.24 -7.94 -15.14
CA LEU A 160 -19.88 -7.07 -16.26
C LEU A 160 -20.81 -7.36 -17.44
N PRO A 161 -21.08 -6.35 -18.29
CA PRO A 161 -21.88 -6.55 -19.49
C PRO A 161 -21.22 -7.63 -20.37
N PRO A 162 -22.02 -8.56 -20.93
CA PRO A 162 -21.49 -9.56 -21.84
C PRO A 162 -20.93 -8.88 -23.09
N PHE A 163 -19.98 -9.53 -23.77
CA PHE A 163 -19.52 -9.02 -25.05
C PHE A 163 -20.64 -9.07 -26.11
N PRO A 164 -20.63 -8.19 -27.13
CA PRO A 164 -21.65 -8.18 -28.18
C PRO A 164 -21.82 -9.53 -28.90
N TRP A 165 -20.78 -10.37 -28.97
CA TRP A 165 -20.85 -11.68 -29.61
C TRP A 165 -21.46 -12.80 -28.74
N GLU A 166 -21.58 -12.60 -27.43
CA GLU A 166 -22.21 -13.57 -26.51
C GLU A 166 -23.74 -13.61 -26.69
N GLU A 167 -24.35 -12.50 -27.12
CA GLU A 167 -25.78 -12.39 -27.39
C GLU A 167 -26.24 -13.33 -28.52
N SER A 168 -25.35 -13.61 -29.48
CA SER A 168 -25.63 -14.51 -30.62
C SER A 168 -25.66 -16.00 -30.24
N SER A 169 -25.09 -16.39 -29.09
CA SER A 169 -25.18 -17.76 -28.56
C SER A 169 -26.51 -18.03 -27.86
N LEU A 170 -27.05 -17.05 -27.13
CA LEU A 170 -28.31 -17.16 -26.39
C LEU A 170 -29.55 -17.18 -27.32
N ASN A 171 -29.45 -16.55 -28.49
CA ASN A 171 -30.56 -16.52 -29.45
C ASN A 171 -30.63 -17.79 -30.32
N ARG A 172 -29.54 -18.53 -30.47
CA ARG A 172 -29.52 -19.80 -31.23
C ARG A 172 -30.22 -20.94 -30.47
N GLU A 173 -30.10 -21.02 -29.15
CA GLU A 173 -30.77 -22.06 -28.35
C GLU A 173 -32.30 -21.94 -28.34
N LYS A 174 -32.85 -20.72 -28.43
CA LYS A 174 -34.31 -20.51 -28.52
C LYS A 174 -34.89 -20.99 -29.86
N THR A 175 -34.14 -20.86 -30.95
CA THR A 175 -34.57 -21.29 -32.28
C THR A 175 -34.62 -22.82 -32.42
N TYR A 176 -33.70 -23.56 -31.77
CA TYR A 176 -33.70 -25.04 -31.83
C TYR A 176 -34.75 -25.71 -30.93
N LYS A 177 -35.23 -25.06 -29.86
CA LYS A 177 -36.30 -25.61 -29.00
C LYS A 177 -37.71 -25.42 -29.57
N ASN A 178 -37.90 -24.48 -30.49
CA ASN A 178 -39.20 -24.22 -31.14
C ASN A 178 -39.37 -24.94 -32.49
N ALA A 179 -38.37 -25.71 -32.92
CA ALA A 179 -38.36 -26.44 -34.20
C ALA A 179 -38.61 -27.96 -34.02
N ARG A 180 -39.18 -28.38 -32.89
CA ARG A 180 -39.56 -29.78 -32.59
C ARG A 180 -41.01 -29.88 -32.16
#